data_AF-A0A915U9L1-F1
#
_entry.id   AF-A0A915U9L1-F1
#
_cell.length_a   1.000
_cell.length_b   1.000
_cell.length_c   1.000
_cell.angle_alpha   90.00
_cell.angle_beta   90.00
_cell.angle_gamma   90.00
#
_symmetry.space_group_name_H-M   'P 1'
#
loop_
_entity.id
_entity.type
_entity.pdbx_description
1 polymer ?
#
loop_
_entity_poly.entity_id
_entity_poly.type
_entity_poly.pdbx_seq_one_letter_code
_entity_poly.pdbx_strand_id
1 'polypeptide(L)'
;MADTTASRATESRRGAWFYHAAFASSLIVGALQMQHVRGGWITNYGADVFGTAWVYAIVRQGRTTFRWPAMAPWVAGAFVLAGCVATEVAQRWLPGTFDPYDLVAFTATIVGCVALDLVVDLGRA
;
A
#
# COMPACT_ATOMS: atom_id res chain seq x y z
N MET A 1 22.79 3.29 25.36
CA MET A 1 22.61 2.03 24.61
C MET A 1 21.21 1.41 24.74
N ALA A 2 20.47 1.61 25.84
CA ALA A 2 19.09 1.10 25.98
C ALA A 2 18.03 1.86 25.15
N ASP A 3 18.25 3.13 24.82
CA ASP A 3 17.31 3.96 24.04
C ASP A 3 17.11 3.47 22.60
N THR A 4 18.18 2.96 21.98
CA THR A 4 18.16 2.58 20.56
C THR A 4 17.33 1.31 20.31
N THR A 5 17.28 0.39 21.28
CA THR A 5 16.51 -0.85 21.18
C THR A 5 15.01 -0.63 21.38
N ALA A 6 14.63 0.29 22.27
CA ALA A 6 13.22 0.62 22.52
C ALA A 6 12.57 1.36 21.33
N SER A 7 13.31 2.28 20.68
CA SER A 7 12.86 2.99 19.46
C SER A 7 12.58 2.00 18.33
N ARG A 8 13.55 1.12 18.03
CA ARG A 8 13.43 0.09 16.97
C ARG A 8 12.26 -0.88 17.21
N ALA A 9 12.04 -1.29 18.46
CA ALA A 9 10.92 -2.17 18.81
C ALA A 9 9.54 -1.51 18.65
N THR A 10 9.49 -0.17 18.66
CA THR A 10 8.25 0.61 18.49
C THR A 10 7.97 0.87 17.01
N GLU A 11 9.00 1.26 16.25
CA GLU A 11 8.97 1.43 14.78
C GLU A 11 8.49 0.12 14.10
N SER A 12 9.09 -1.01 14.50
CA SER A 12 8.70 -2.35 14.04
C SER A 12 7.22 -2.67 14.28
N ARG A 13 6.68 -2.29 15.46
CA ARG A 13 5.26 -2.52 15.81
C ARG A 13 4.31 -1.67 15.00
N ARG A 14 4.62 -0.39 14.77
CA ARG A 14 3.79 0.53 13.98
C ARG A 14 3.68 0.07 12.53
N GLY A 15 4.81 -0.27 11.91
CA GLY A 15 4.84 -0.87 10.58
C GLY A 15 3.99 -2.14 10.53
N ALA A 16 4.19 -3.08 11.45
CA ALA A 16 3.41 -4.32 11.48
C ALA A 16 1.90 -4.07 11.58
N TRP A 17 1.46 -3.16 12.47
CA TRP A 17 0.05 -2.78 12.58
C TRP A 17 -0.51 -2.19 11.29
N PHE A 18 0.22 -1.26 10.67
CA PHE A 18 -0.18 -0.67 9.39
C PHE A 18 -0.32 -1.74 8.30
N TYR A 19 0.63 -2.67 8.21
CA TYR A 19 0.57 -3.80 7.27
C TYR A 19 -0.68 -4.65 7.50
N HIS A 20 -0.94 -5.06 8.75
CA HIS A 20 -2.07 -5.94 9.05
C HIS A 20 -3.42 -5.24 8.84
N ALA A 21 -3.52 -3.96 9.18
CA ALA A 21 -4.72 -3.17 8.93
C ALA A 21 -4.98 -3.03 7.42
N ALA A 22 -3.98 -2.62 6.64
CA ALA A 22 -4.12 -2.47 5.19
C ALA A 22 -4.48 -3.80 4.51
N PHE A 23 -3.84 -4.90 4.93
CA PHE A 23 -4.14 -6.24 4.44
C PHE A 23 -5.57 -6.68 4.76
N ALA A 24 -6.00 -6.53 6.02
CA ALA A 24 -7.36 -6.90 6.42
C ALA A 24 -8.40 -6.07 5.64
N SER A 25 -8.18 -4.76 5.51
CA SER A 25 -9.06 -3.88 4.73
C SER A 25 -9.10 -4.27 3.26
N SER A 26 -7.97 -4.61 2.64
CA SER A 26 -7.95 -5.04 1.23
C SER A 26 -8.71 -6.34 1.02
N LEU A 27 -8.57 -7.31 1.94
CA LEU A 27 -9.33 -8.56 1.89
C LEU A 27 -10.83 -8.34 2.07
N ILE A 28 -11.24 -7.46 2.99
CA ILE A 28 -12.65 -7.12 3.20
C ILE A 28 -13.25 -6.51 1.94
N VAL A 29 -12.56 -5.53 1.32
CA VAL A 29 -13.06 -4.91 0.09
C VAL A 29 -13.11 -5.91 -1.06
N GLY A 30 -12.06 -6.74 -1.24
CA GLY A 30 -12.07 -7.80 -2.24
C GLY A 30 -13.21 -8.79 -2.05
N ALA A 31 -13.49 -9.20 -0.80
CA ALA A 31 -14.62 -10.06 -0.49
C ALA A 31 -15.97 -9.39 -0.83
N LEU A 32 -16.14 -8.10 -0.52
CA LEU A 32 -17.34 -7.34 -0.88
C LEU A 32 -17.53 -7.27 -2.41
N GLN A 33 -16.46 -7.05 -3.17
CA GLN A 33 -16.49 -7.04 -4.63
C GLN A 33 -16.86 -8.43 -5.19
N MET A 34 -16.29 -9.51 -4.66
CA MET A 34 -16.63 -10.89 -5.07
C MET A 34 -18.07 -11.27 -4.74
N GLN A 35 -18.63 -10.72 -3.66
CA GLN A 35 -20.05 -10.87 -3.29
C GLN A 35 -20.96 -9.89 -4.05
N HIS A 36 -20.42 -9.12 -5.01
CA HIS A 36 -21.16 -8.17 -5.85
C HIS A 36 -21.90 -7.09 -5.04
N VAL A 37 -21.41 -6.76 -3.85
CA VAL A 37 -21.98 -5.71 -3.01
C VAL A 37 -21.65 -4.34 -3.61
N ARG A 38 -22.68 -3.53 -3.90
CA ARG A 38 -22.53 -2.18 -4.46
C ARG A 38 -22.55 -1.12 -3.35
N GLY A 39 -21.42 -0.99 -2.66
CA GLY A 39 -21.21 0.00 -1.59
C GLY A 39 -20.76 1.38 -2.09
N GLY A 40 -20.89 1.65 -3.39
CA GLY A 40 -20.44 2.90 -4.00
C GLY A 40 -18.93 3.03 -3.98
N TRP A 41 -18.42 4.18 -3.49
CA TRP A 41 -16.99 4.52 -3.56
C TRP A 41 -16.08 3.48 -2.90
N ILE A 42 -16.48 2.93 -1.75
CA ILE A 42 -15.67 1.94 -1.01
C ILE A 42 -15.48 0.66 -1.82
N THR A 43 -16.52 0.17 -2.48
CA THR A 43 -16.44 -1.06 -3.26
C THR A 43 -15.87 -0.83 -4.66
N ASN A 44 -15.90 0.40 -5.16
CA ASN A 44 -15.34 0.74 -6.46
C ASN A 44 -13.83 0.97 -6.38
N TYR A 45 -13.35 1.71 -5.37
CA TYR A 45 -11.95 2.16 -5.29
C TYR A 45 -11.22 1.66 -4.04
N GLY A 46 -11.91 0.96 -3.13
CA GLY A 46 -11.28 0.51 -1.89
C GLY A 46 -10.19 -0.53 -2.12
N ALA A 47 -10.28 -1.33 -3.18
CA ALA A 47 -9.22 -2.25 -3.57
C ALA A 47 -7.96 -1.47 -3.96
N ASP A 48 -8.12 -0.37 -4.69
CA ASP A 48 -7.01 0.49 -5.13
C ASP A 48 -6.38 1.23 -3.97
N VAL A 49 -7.19 1.68 -3.01
CA VAL A 49 -6.70 2.37 -1.82
C VAL A 49 -6.01 1.40 -0.86
N PHE A 50 -6.72 0.37 -0.39
CA PHE A 50 -6.18 -0.52 0.65
C PHE A 50 -5.16 -1.51 0.08
N GLY A 51 -5.34 -1.98 -1.15
CA GLY A 51 -4.38 -2.81 -1.85
C GLY A 51 -3.07 -2.07 -2.10
N THR A 52 -3.11 -0.84 -2.60
CA THR A 52 -1.90 -0.03 -2.81
C THR A 52 -1.20 0.32 -1.49
N ALA A 53 -1.95 0.68 -0.45
CA ALA A 53 -1.40 0.89 0.88
C ALA A 53 -0.71 -0.37 1.45
N TRP A 54 -1.30 -1.54 1.22
CA TRP A 54 -0.72 -2.82 1.62
C TRP A 54 0.56 -3.16 0.85
N VAL A 55 0.58 -2.95 -0.47
CA VAL A 55 1.79 -3.15 -1.30
C VAL A 55 2.90 -2.18 -0.88
N TYR A 56 2.56 -0.93 -0.57
CA TYR A 56 3.51 0.02 0.03
C TYR A 56 4.10 -0.53 1.33
N ALA A 57 3.26 -1.05 2.24
CA ALA A 57 3.72 -1.65 3.50
C ALA A 57 4.65 -2.85 3.27
N ILE A 58 4.34 -3.71 2.29
CA ILE A 58 5.19 -4.84 1.88
C ILE A 58 6.59 -4.35 1.50
N VAL A 59 6.67 -3.39 0.57
CA VAL A 59 7.94 -2.85 0.07
C VAL A 59 8.71 -2.18 1.20
N ARG A 60 8.02 -1.37 2.02
CA ARG A 60 8.66 -0.59 3.09
C ARG A 60 9.20 -1.46 4.22
N GLN A 61 8.52 -2.55 4.54
CA GLN A 61 8.94 -3.50 5.60
C GLN A 61 9.84 -4.62 5.06
N GLY A 62 10.08 -4.70 3.76
CA GLY A 62 10.84 -5.79 3.15
C GLY A 62 10.15 -7.15 3.30
N ARG A 63 8.81 -7.19 3.41
CA ARG A 63 8.00 -8.43 3.45
C ARG A 63 7.80 -9.00 2.04
N THR A 64 8.85 -8.96 1.23
CA THR A 64 8.89 -9.44 -0.16
C THR A 64 9.66 -10.75 -0.24
N THR A 65 9.34 -11.60 -1.22
CA THR A 65 10.10 -12.84 -1.48
C THR A 65 11.56 -12.57 -1.83
N PHE A 66 11.79 -11.43 -2.48
CA PHE A 66 13.12 -10.91 -2.80
C PHE A 66 13.69 -10.12 -1.62
N ARG A 67 15.01 -10.18 -1.42
CA ARG A 67 15.69 -9.36 -0.40
C ARG A 67 16.08 -8.01 -1.01
N TRP A 68 15.33 -6.96 -0.69
CA TRP A 68 15.61 -5.61 -1.16
C TRP A 68 16.32 -4.78 -0.08
N PRO A 69 17.19 -3.82 -0.46
CA PRO A 69 17.75 -2.84 0.47
C PRO A 69 16.65 -1.93 1.04
N ALA A 70 16.99 -1.15 2.07
CA ALA A 70 16.05 -0.19 2.65
C ALA A 70 15.75 0.82 1.57
N MET A 71 14.48 0.96 1.24
CA MET A 71 14.04 2.07 0.44
C MET A 71 13.67 3.22 1.35
N ALA A 72 14.11 4.42 0.96
CA ALA A 72 13.52 5.63 1.50
C ALA A 72 12.02 5.68 1.16
N PRO A 73 11.17 6.31 2.00
CA PRO A 73 9.72 6.34 1.80
C PRO A 73 9.30 6.77 0.39
N TRP A 74 9.90 7.82 -0.15
CA TRP A 74 9.59 8.33 -1.50
C TRP A 74 10.01 7.37 -2.62
N VAL A 75 11.08 6.60 -2.44
CA VAL A 75 11.51 5.59 -3.41
C VAL A 75 10.53 4.42 -3.42
N ALA A 76 10.14 3.95 -2.24
CA ALA A 76 9.11 2.91 -2.12
C ALA A 76 7.79 3.37 -2.73
N GLY A 77 7.36 4.61 -2.43
CA GLY A 77 6.16 5.21 -2.98
C GLY A 77 6.19 5.30 -4.51
N ALA A 78 7.28 5.82 -5.08
CA ALA A 78 7.46 5.91 -6.52
C ALA A 78 7.45 4.53 -7.20
N PHE A 79 8.10 3.54 -6.60
CA PHE A 79 8.13 2.17 -7.11
C PHE A 79 6.73 1.55 -7.15
N VAL A 80 5.97 1.65 -6.06
CA VAL A 80 4.61 1.11 -5.99
C VAL A 80 3.68 1.85 -6.94
N LEU A 81 3.73 3.19 -6.96
CA LEU A 81 2.91 3.99 -7.88
C LEU A 81 3.20 3.62 -9.34
N ALA A 82 4.46 3.48 -9.72
CA ALA A 82 4.84 3.06 -11.06
C ALA A 82 4.28 1.67 -11.41
N GLY A 83 4.29 0.74 -10.45
CA GLY A 83 3.66 -0.57 -10.59
C GLY A 83 2.15 -0.48 -10.85
N CYS A 84 1.42 0.27 -10.01
CA CYS A 84 -0.03 0.45 -10.15
C CYS A 84 -0.40 1.15 -11.48
N VAL A 85 0.34 2.20 -11.86
CA VAL A 85 0.14 2.90 -13.14
C VAL A 85 0.42 1.94 -14.30
N ALA A 86 1.48 1.13 -14.23
CA ALA A 86 1.81 0.18 -15.28
C ALA A 86 0.73 -0.91 -15.42
N THR A 87 0.20 -1.45 -14.32
CA THR A 87 -0.89 -2.42 -14.37
C THR A 87 -2.16 -1.82 -14.96
N GLU A 88 -2.46 -0.56 -14.63
CA GLU A 88 -3.65 0.12 -15.13
C GLU A 88 -3.54 0.45 -16.63
N VAL A 89 -2.39 0.94 -17.06
CA VAL A 89 -2.10 1.17 -18.48
C VAL A 89 -2.09 -0.15 -19.25
N ALA A 90 -1.64 -1.25 -18.64
CA ALA A 90 -1.65 -2.58 -19.26
C ALA A 90 -3.06 -3.10 -19.56
N GLN A 91 -4.09 -2.66 -18.82
CA GLN A 91 -5.49 -3.01 -19.09
C GLN A 91 -5.99 -2.52 -20.46
N ARG A 92 -5.25 -1.64 -21.15
CA ARG A 92 -5.54 -1.29 -22.55
C ARG A 92 -5.30 -2.44 -23.52
N TRP A 93 -4.48 -3.41 -23.13
CA TRP A 93 -4.11 -4.57 -23.94
C TRP A 93 -4.46 -5.91 -23.29
N LEU A 94 -4.89 -5.90 -22.02
CA LEU A 94 -5.30 -7.07 -21.25
C LEU A 94 -6.80 -6.97 -20.91
N PRO A 95 -7.48 -8.06 -20.53
CA PRO A 95 -8.85 -7.99 -20.04
C PRO A 95 -8.97 -7.02 -18.85
N GLY A 96 -9.72 -5.93 -19.03
CA GLY A 96 -9.85 -4.84 -18.08
C GLY A 96 -10.46 -3.61 -18.75
N THR A 97 -10.69 -2.55 -17.99
CA THR A 97 -11.12 -1.25 -18.53
C THR A 97 -10.35 -0.18 -17.81
N PHE A 98 -9.58 0.59 -18.58
CA PHE A 98 -8.81 1.71 -18.05
C PHE A 98 -9.74 2.73 -17.39
N ASP A 99 -9.58 2.95 -16.07
CA ASP A 99 -10.28 3.99 -15.32
C ASP A 99 -9.27 5.06 -14.83
N PRO A 100 -9.34 6.32 -15.31
CA PRO A 100 -8.48 7.38 -14.81
C PRO A 100 -8.66 7.69 -13.32
N TYR A 101 -9.80 7.35 -12.71
CA TYR A 101 -10.00 7.53 -11.27
C TYR A 101 -9.13 6.59 -10.43
N ASP A 102 -8.72 5.45 -10.95
CA ASP A 102 -7.82 4.52 -10.26
C ASP A 102 -6.44 5.16 -10.11
N LEU A 103 -5.97 5.88 -11.14
CA LEU A 103 -4.72 6.66 -11.05
C LEU A 103 -4.77 7.72 -9.94
N VAL A 104 -5.92 8.37 -9.76
CA VAL A 104 -6.14 9.33 -8.68
C VAL A 104 -6.10 8.62 -7.32
N ALA A 105 -6.77 7.48 -7.20
CA ALA A 105 -6.80 6.67 -5.98
C ALA A 105 -5.40 6.18 -5.59
N PHE A 106 -4.63 5.62 -6.54
CA PHE A 106 -3.25 5.21 -6.31
C PHE A 106 -2.37 6.37 -5.86
N THR A 107 -2.46 7.50 -6.57
CA THR A 107 -1.64 8.70 -6.26
C THR A 107 -1.97 9.24 -4.87
N ALA A 108 -3.25 9.44 -4.56
CA ALA A 108 -3.68 9.94 -3.25
C ALA A 108 -3.25 8.99 -2.12
N THR A 109 -3.39 7.68 -2.35
CA THR A 109 -2.99 6.66 -1.39
C THR A 109 -1.49 6.67 -1.13
N ILE A 110 -0.66 6.72 -2.17
CA ILE A 110 0.80 6.75 -2.03
C ILE A 110 1.26 8.04 -1.36
N VAL A 111 0.69 9.19 -1.71
CA VAL A 111 0.96 10.46 -1.03
C VAL A 111 0.63 10.35 0.47
N GLY A 112 -0.54 9.79 0.80
CA GLY A 112 -0.95 9.55 2.19
C GLY A 112 -0.01 8.60 2.94
N CYS A 113 0.40 7.49 2.30
CA CYS A 113 1.32 6.52 2.88
C CYS A 113 2.71 7.12 3.13
N VAL A 114 3.26 7.85 2.17
CA VAL A 114 4.57 8.52 2.31
C VAL A 114 4.51 9.59 3.37
N ALA A 115 3.47 10.43 3.38
CA ALA A 115 3.30 11.46 4.41
C ALA A 115 3.19 10.84 5.80
N LEU A 116 2.42 9.75 5.94
CA LEU A 116 2.32 9.01 7.20
C LEU A 116 3.67 8.43 7.61
N ASP A 117 4.39 7.77 6.70
CA ASP A 117 5.70 7.18 6.95
C ASP A 117 6.72 8.21 7.41
N LEU A 118 6.74 9.41 6.81
CA LEU A 118 7.59 10.51 7.25
C LEU A 118 7.30 11.00 8.67
N VAL A 119 6.09 10.79 9.19
CA VAL A 119 5.67 11.22 10.53
C VAL A 119 5.85 10.12 11.57
N VAL A 120 5.50 8.88 11.25
CA VAL A 120 5.44 7.78 12.23
C VAL A 120 6.56 6.75 12.11
N ASP A 121 7.36 6.86 11.05
CA ASP A 121 8.40 5.92 10.60
C ASP A 121 7.88 4.48 10.49
N LEU A 122 7.36 4.15 9.30
CA LEU A 122 6.76 2.84 9.04
C LEU A 122 7.79 1.75 8.68
N GLY A 123 9.09 2.06 8.60
CA GLY A 123 10.11 1.03 8.37
C GLY A 123 11.47 1.37 8.97
N ARG A 124 12.17 0.49 9.68
CA ARG A 124 12.34 -0.96 9.52
C ARG A 124 12.22 -1.71 10.84
N ALA A 125 11.85 -2.99 10.76
CA ALA A 125 12.24 -4.02 11.72
C ALA A 125 13.66 -4.54 11.39
#